data_AF-A0A8R1I7E1-F1
#
_entry.id   AF-A0A8R1I7E1-F1
#
_cell.length_a   1.000
_cell.length_b   1.000
_cell.length_c   1.000
_cell.angle_alpha   90.00
_cell.angle_beta   90.00
_cell.angle_gamma   90.00
#
_symmetry.space_group_name_H-M   'P 1'
#
loop_
_entity.id
_entity.type
_entity.pdbx_description
1 polymer ?
#
loop_
_entity_poly.entity_id
_entity_poly.type
_entity_poly.pdbx_seq_one_letter_code
_entity_poly.pdbx_strand_id
1 'polypeptide(L)'
;MSQKVNKIVNGPIPDSFMADESTRLESLKFDGQNLQVLDQLLLPHEIRWIPIDGVTAAFAVIKSMQVRGAPLIAVVGSLGLLLELQKMSQLGSKDVKQKIAYLISSRPTAVDLRNAVNGLIPILEESGSSDAEKLERFVFFWKNRKKGVKIN
;
A
#
# COMPACT_ATOMS: atom_id res chain seq x y z
N MET A 1 37.63 -18.48 4.69
CA MET A 1 37.79 -17.11 4.17
C MET A 1 36.71 -16.86 3.14
N SER A 2 35.64 -16.15 3.49
CA SER A 2 34.54 -15.85 2.56
C SER A 2 34.67 -14.40 2.09
N GLN A 3 35.18 -14.18 0.88
CA GLN A 3 35.15 -12.86 0.27
C GLN A 3 33.72 -12.56 -0.17
N LYS A 4 32.98 -11.79 0.64
CA LYS A 4 31.78 -11.08 0.16
C LYS A 4 32.26 -9.93 -0.71
N VAL A 5 32.34 -10.16 -2.01
CA VAL A 5 32.61 -9.13 -2.99
C VAL A 5 31.33 -8.29 -3.13
N ASN A 6 31.22 -7.22 -2.34
CA ASN A 6 30.31 -6.11 -2.68
C ASN A 6 30.89 -5.40 -3.90
N LYS A 7 30.71 -6.00 -5.08
CA LYS A 7 31.07 -5.37 -6.35
C LYS A 7 30.05 -4.28 -6.61
N ILE A 8 30.43 -3.04 -6.36
CA ILE A 8 29.71 -1.88 -6.91
C ILE A 8 29.83 -2.02 -8.43
N VAL A 9 28.73 -2.36 -9.10
CA VAL A 9 28.70 -2.49 -10.55
C VAL A 9 28.59 -1.07 -11.12
N ASN A 10 29.72 -0.47 -11.45
CA ASN A 10 29.75 0.78 -12.22
C ASN A 10 29.60 0.42 -13.71
N GLY A 11 28.40 0.59 -14.25
CA GLY A 11 28.04 0.26 -15.64
C GLY A 11 26.52 0.16 -15.81
N PRO A 12 26.00 0.03 -17.05
CA PRO A 12 24.58 -0.23 -17.27
C PRO A 12 24.17 -1.53 -16.55
N ILE A 13 22.98 -1.52 -15.94
CA ILE A 13 22.46 -2.68 -15.22
C ILE A 13 22.33 -3.84 -16.22
N PRO A 14 22.93 -5.01 -15.96
CA PRO A 14 22.87 -6.13 -16.90
C PRO A 14 21.43 -6.57 -17.19
N ASP A 15 21.11 -6.91 -18.43
CA ASP A 15 19.77 -7.42 -18.81
C ASP A 15 19.37 -8.66 -18.00
N SER A 16 20.36 -9.50 -17.64
CA SER A 16 20.15 -10.66 -16.77
C SER A 16 19.65 -10.28 -15.36
N PHE A 17 20.06 -9.12 -14.84
CA PHE A 17 19.58 -8.60 -13.56
C PHE A 17 18.13 -8.10 -13.67
N MET A 18 17.72 -7.60 -14.84
CA MET A 18 16.34 -7.16 -15.09
C MET A 18 15.38 -8.35 -15.37
N ALA A 19 15.90 -9.43 -15.95
CA ALA A 19 15.16 -10.64 -16.31
C ALA A 19 14.91 -11.59 -15.12
N ASP A 20 15.74 -11.53 -14.07
CA ASP A 20 15.58 -12.35 -12.88
C ASP A 20 14.55 -11.76 -11.90
N GLU A 21 13.30 -12.19 -12.04
CA GLU A 21 12.20 -11.82 -11.14
C GLU A 21 12.45 -12.26 -9.67
N SER A 22 13.28 -13.27 -9.42
CA SER A 22 13.51 -13.81 -8.07
C SER A 22 14.29 -12.85 -7.15
N THR A 23 14.94 -11.84 -7.72
CA THR A 23 15.70 -10.83 -6.99
C THR A 23 14.96 -9.51 -6.81
N ARG A 24 13.71 -9.40 -7.30
CA ARG A 24 12.95 -8.16 -7.20
C ARG A 24 12.47 -7.91 -5.78
N LEU A 25 12.76 -6.70 -5.31
CA LEU A 25 12.34 -6.25 -3.99
C LEU A 25 10.84 -5.90 -4.00
N GLU A 26 10.08 -6.49 -3.09
CA GLU A 26 8.68 -6.15 -2.87
C GLU A 26 8.54 -4.80 -2.14
N SER A 27 7.52 -4.03 -2.49
CA SER A 27 7.24 -2.74 -1.84
C SER A 27 6.30 -2.84 -0.63
N LEU A 28 5.53 -3.91 -0.53
CA LEU A 28 4.67 -4.26 0.60
C LEU A 28 4.51 -5.78 0.67
N LYS A 29 4.19 -6.28 1.87
CA LYS A 29 3.78 -7.67 2.14
C LYS A 29 2.42 -7.65 2.80
N PHE A 30 1.49 -8.48 2.33
CA PHE A 30 0.15 -8.59 2.89
C PHE A 30 -0.36 -10.04 2.80
N ASP A 31 -0.84 -10.58 3.91
CA ASP A 31 -1.36 -11.96 4.03
C ASP A 31 -2.86 -12.04 4.35
N GLY A 32 -3.58 -10.90 4.28
CA GLY A 32 -4.98 -10.79 4.69
C GLY A 32 -5.17 -10.18 6.08
N GLN A 33 -4.17 -10.28 6.96
CA GLN A 33 -4.25 -9.84 8.37
C GLN A 33 -3.08 -8.93 8.79
N ASN A 34 -1.91 -9.13 8.20
CA ASN A 34 -0.67 -8.41 8.50
C ASN A 34 -0.22 -7.66 7.26
N LEU A 35 -0.09 -6.34 7.37
CA LEU A 35 0.53 -5.50 6.35
C LEU A 35 1.89 -5.02 6.83
N GLN A 36 2.89 -5.15 5.97
CA GLN A 36 4.18 -4.49 6.13
C GLN A 36 4.52 -3.73 4.85
N VAL A 37 5.14 -2.56 4.99
CA VAL A 37 5.63 -1.77 3.86
C VAL A 37 7.13 -1.60 3.96
N LEU A 38 7.79 -1.53 2.80
CA LEU A 38 9.22 -1.26 2.74
C LEU A 38 9.47 0.24 2.99
N ASP A 39 10.39 0.58 3.90
CA ASP A 39 10.83 1.95 4.09
C ASP A 39 11.71 2.40 2.91
N GLN A 40 11.10 3.12 1.96
CA GLN A 40 11.79 3.56 0.76
C GLN A 40 12.79 4.70 0.99
N LEU A 41 12.79 5.34 2.17
CA LEU A 41 13.76 6.39 2.49
C LEU A 41 15.14 5.82 2.83
N LEU A 42 15.20 4.56 3.23
CA LEU A 42 16.44 3.90 3.64
C LEU A 42 17.15 3.16 2.50
N LEU A 43 16.48 3.01 1.36
CA LEU A 43 17.08 2.41 0.17
C LEU A 43 18.13 3.36 -0.46
N PRO A 44 19.21 2.81 -1.04
CA PRO A 44 19.54 1.38 -1.15
C PRO A 44 20.32 0.81 0.06
N HIS A 45 20.54 1.60 1.11
CA HIS A 45 21.47 1.28 2.20
C HIS A 45 20.93 0.27 3.21
N GLU A 46 19.64 0.32 3.51
CA GLU A 46 19.00 -0.57 4.46
C GLU A 46 17.62 -1.00 3.96
N ILE A 47 17.33 -2.30 4.12
CA ILE A 47 16.00 -2.87 3.90
C ILE A 47 15.31 -2.96 5.26
N ARG A 48 14.32 -2.10 5.50
CA ARG A 48 13.52 -2.08 6.72
C ARG A 48 12.04 -2.21 6.40
N TRP A 49 11.36 -3.11 7.11
CA TRP A 49 9.92 -3.31 7.01
C TRP A 49 9.19 -2.61 8.15
N ILE A 50 8.16 -1.84 7.82
CA ILE A 50 7.33 -1.11 8.78
C ILE A 50 5.96 -1.81 8.84
N PRO A 51 5.52 -2.29 10.03
CA PRO A 51 4.19 -2.83 10.18
C PRO A 51 3.14 -1.72 10.05
N ILE A 52 2.07 -2.02 9.33
CA ILE A 52 0.89 -1.16 9.20
C ILE A 52 -0.28 -1.90 9.79
N ASP A 53 -0.84 -1.35 10.86
CA ASP A 53 -1.87 -2.01 11.66
C ASP A 53 -3.22 -1.28 11.60
N GLY A 54 -3.33 -0.24 10.78
CA GLY A 54 -4.55 0.53 10.67
C GLY A 54 -4.37 1.86 9.94
N VAL A 55 -5.38 2.70 10.05
CA VAL A 55 -5.46 3.98 9.34
C VAL A 55 -4.36 4.94 9.77
N THR A 56 -4.06 4.99 11.08
CA THR A 56 -3.05 5.90 11.63
C THR A 56 -1.64 5.56 11.15
N ALA A 57 -1.28 4.27 11.13
CA ALA A 57 0.02 3.82 10.63
C ALA A 57 0.15 4.06 9.11
N ALA A 58 -0.90 3.75 8.33
CA ALA A 58 -0.92 4.01 6.90
C ALA A 58 -0.78 5.51 6.59
N PHE A 59 -1.49 6.36 7.33
CA PHE A 59 -1.35 7.82 7.23
C PHE A 59 0.09 8.26 7.45
N ALA A 60 0.74 7.77 8.53
CA ALA A 60 2.08 8.18 8.91
C ALA A 60 3.10 7.89 7.81
N VAL A 61 3.12 6.66 7.28
CA VAL A 61 4.08 6.24 6.25
C VAL A 61 3.85 6.90 4.88
N ILE A 62 2.60 7.23 4.55
CA ILE A 62 2.26 7.98 3.34
C ILE A 62 2.68 9.45 3.51
N LYS A 63 2.41 10.04 4.67
CA LYS A 63 2.74 11.45 4.97
C LYS A 63 4.25 11.68 4.98
N SER A 64 5.00 10.78 5.59
CA SER A 64 6.47 10.84 5.70
C SER A 64 7.20 10.46 4.41
N MET A 65 6.48 9.98 3.40
CA MET A 65 7.05 9.43 2.15
C MET A 65 7.94 8.20 2.34
N GLN A 66 7.86 7.50 3.48
CA GLN A 66 8.38 6.14 3.63
C GLN A 66 7.76 5.20 2.60
N VAL A 67 6.50 5.47 2.24
CA VAL A 67 5.80 4.87 1.09
C VAL A 67 5.48 5.96 0.07
N ARG A 68 5.86 5.72 -1.19
CA ARG A 68 5.62 6.65 -2.31
C ARG A 68 5.38 5.92 -3.63
N GLY A 69 4.93 6.67 -4.63
CA GLY A 69 4.40 6.16 -5.90
C GLY A 69 2.89 6.04 -5.85
N ALA A 70 2.20 6.61 -6.84
CA ALA A 70 0.74 6.78 -6.82
C ALA A 70 -0.05 5.45 -6.65
N PRO A 71 0.32 4.35 -7.33
CA PRO A 71 -0.35 3.06 -7.11
C PRO A 71 -0.11 2.49 -5.70
N LEU A 72 1.12 2.63 -5.18
CA LEU A 72 1.48 2.04 -3.88
C LEU A 72 0.78 2.76 -2.73
N ILE A 73 0.76 4.10 -2.74
CA ILE A 73 0.06 4.86 -1.69
C ILE A 73 -1.45 4.58 -1.69
N ALA A 74 -2.05 4.32 -2.87
CA ALA A 74 -3.44 3.92 -2.99
C ALA A 74 -3.70 2.57 -2.32
N VAL A 75 -2.87 1.56 -2.62
CA VAL A 75 -2.98 0.22 -2.02
C VAL A 75 -2.77 0.27 -0.50
N VAL A 76 -1.74 0.98 -0.02
CA VAL A 76 -1.44 1.08 1.41
C VAL A 76 -2.54 1.81 2.18
N GLY A 77 -3.11 2.89 1.61
CA GLY A 77 -4.23 3.59 2.23
C GLY A 77 -5.47 2.69 2.35
N SER A 78 -5.81 1.96 1.29
CA SER A 78 -6.96 1.05 1.28
C SER A 78 -6.78 -0.14 2.24
N LEU A 79 -5.60 -0.76 2.27
CA LEU A 79 -5.32 -1.86 3.21
C LEU A 79 -5.28 -1.38 4.67
N GLY A 80 -4.72 -0.20 4.94
CA GLY A 80 -4.76 0.38 6.28
C GLY A 80 -6.20 0.60 6.77
N LEU A 81 -7.10 1.03 5.88
CA LEU A 81 -8.52 1.11 6.19
C LEU A 81 -9.14 -0.27 6.43
N LEU A 82 -8.87 -1.25 5.55
CA LEU A 82 -9.39 -2.62 5.71
C LEU A 82 -9.00 -3.24 7.06
N LEU A 83 -7.72 -3.16 7.44
CA LEU A 83 -7.23 -3.69 8.71
C LEU A 83 -7.88 -3.03 9.92
N GLU A 84 -8.10 -1.72 9.85
CA GLU A 84 -8.82 -0.99 10.89
C GLU A 84 -10.27 -1.47 11.03
N LEU A 85 -10.94 -1.71 9.90
CA LEU A 85 -12.32 -2.21 9.88
C LEU A 85 -12.42 -3.63 10.43
N GLN A 86 -11.48 -4.51 10.10
CA GLN A 86 -11.45 -5.88 10.62
C GLN A 86 -11.30 -5.94 12.15
N LYS A 87 -10.60 -4.95 12.74
CA LYS A 87 -10.40 -4.85 14.20
C LYS A 87 -11.63 -4.32 14.95
N MET A 88 -12.52 -3.61 14.27
CA MET A 88 -13.68 -3.00 14.90
C MET A 88 -14.93 -3.82 14.61
N SER A 89 -15.57 -4.29 15.68
CA SER A 89 -16.78 -5.12 15.60
C SER A 89 -18.02 -4.37 15.09
N GLN A 90 -18.03 -3.03 15.17
CA GLN A 90 -19.09 -2.15 14.64
C GLN A 90 -18.52 -0.75 14.38
N LEU A 91 -18.31 -0.35 13.11
CA LEU A 91 -18.04 1.04 12.74
C LEU A 91 -19.25 1.60 11.99
N GLY A 92 -19.75 2.75 12.42
CA GLY A 92 -20.79 3.47 11.67
C GLY A 92 -20.21 4.07 10.39
N SER A 93 -21.04 4.21 9.34
CA SER A 93 -20.64 4.85 8.05
C SER A 93 -20.00 6.24 8.23
N LYS A 94 -20.41 6.99 9.28
CA LYS A 94 -19.83 8.30 9.61
C LYS A 94 -18.35 8.21 10.03
N ASP A 95 -17.98 7.19 10.79
CA ASP A 95 -16.62 7.02 11.30
C ASP A 95 -15.67 6.58 10.18
N VAL A 96 -16.17 5.78 9.24
CA VAL A 96 -15.43 5.39 8.03
C VAL A 96 -15.11 6.61 7.17
N LYS A 97 -16.08 7.49 6.92
CA LYS A 97 -15.89 8.72 6.13
C LYS A 97 -14.85 9.65 6.76
N GLN A 98 -14.81 9.74 8.09
CA GLN A 98 -13.78 10.50 8.80
C GLN A 98 -12.37 9.89 8.63
N LYS A 99 -12.25 8.57 8.75
CA LYS A 99 -10.97 7.86 8.53
C LYS A 99 -10.46 8.02 7.10
N ILE A 100 -11.36 7.98 6.11
CA ILE A 100 -11.05 8.25 4.70
C ILE A 100 -10.53 9.69 4.52
N ALA A 101 -11.24 10.68 5.05
CA ALA A 101 -10.82 12.08 4.97
C ALA A 101 -9.44 12.29 5.63
N TYR A 102 -9.21 11.64 6.77
CA TYR A 102 -7.91 11.65 7.45
C TYR A 102 -6.80 11.08 6.55
N LEU A 103 -6.99 9.89 5.95
CA LEU A 103 -6.03 9.32 5.00
C LEU A 103 -5.72 10.26 3.83
N ILE A 104 -6.75 10.86 3.21
CA ILE A 104 -6.58 11.79 2.08
C ILE A 104 -5.76 13.02 2.50
N SER A 105 -5.92 13.49 3.74
CA SER A 105 -5.19 14.64 4.26
C SER A 105 -3.67 14.42 4.41
N SER A 106 -3.20 13.16 4.39
CA SER A 106 -1.77 12.84 4.39
C SER A 106 -1.06 13.50 3.20
N ARG A 107 -1.65 13.40 2.01
CA ARG A 107 -1.17 13.98 0.76
C ARG A 107 -2.36 14.40 -0.12
N PRO A 108 -2.93 15.61 0.06
CA PRO A 108 -4.19 16.01 -0.57
C PRO A 108 -4.22 15.96 -2.10
N THR A 109 -3.05 16.08 -2.75
CA THR A 109 -2.88 16.01 -4.21
C THR A 109 -2.73 14.57 -4.74
N ALA A 110 -2.69 13.56 -3.88
CA ALA A 110 -2.64 12.15 -4.28
C ALA A 110 -4.02 11.67 -4.78
N VAL A 111 -4.30 11.94 -6.06
CA VAL A 111 -5.58 11.57 -6.69
C VAL A 111 -5.85 10.06 -6.62
N ASP A 112 -4.83 9.21 -6.83
CA ASP A 112 -4.99 7.76 -6.76
C ASP A 112 -5.37 7.29 -5.35
N LEU A 113 -4.76 7.86 -4.31
CA LEU A 113 -5.14 7.58 -2.93
C LEU A 113 -6.61 7.94 -2.72
N ARG A 114 -7.00 9.17 -3.07
CA ARG A 114 -8.38 9.66 -2.95
C ARG A 114 -9.38 8.74 -3.65
N ASN A 115 -9.10 8.37 -4.89
CA ASN A 115 -9.99 7.51 -5.69
C ASN A 115 -10.09 6.11 -5.09
N ALA A 116 -8.97 5.53 -4.64
CA ALA A 116 -8.96 4.19 -4.06
C ALA A 116 -9.76 4.13 -2.75
N VAL A 117 -9.52 5.04 -1.81
CA VAL A 117 -10.20 4.98 -0.50
C VAL A 117 -11.68 5.39 -0.61
N ASN A 118 -12.04 6.33 -1.49
CA ASN A 118 -13.44 6.68 -1.73
C ASN A 118 -14.20 5.54 -2.42
N GLY A 119 -13.54 4.78 -3.30
CA GLY A 119 -14.14 3.62 -3.97
C GLY A 119 -14.52 2.48 -3.01
N LEU A 120 -14.02 2.49 -1.77
CA LEU A 120 -14.41 1.54 -0.74
C LEU A 120 -15.76 1.89 -0.08
N ILE A 121 -16.18 3.16 -0.11
CA ILE A 121 -17.45 3.61 0.52
C ILE A 121 -18.65 2.78 0.06
N PRO A 122 -18.94 2.63 -1.25
CA PRO A 122 -20.11 1.87 -1.69
C PRO A 122 -20.05 0.39 -1.28
N ILE A 123 -18.85 -0.22 -1.28
CA ILE A 123 -18.65 -1.62 -0.86
C ILE A 123 -19.02 -1.79 0.62
N LEU A 124 -18.59 -0.84 1.45
CA LEU A 124 -18.84 -0.84 2.89
C LEU A 124 -20.30 -0.53 3.23
N GLU A 125 -20.97 0.31 2.44
CA GLU A 125 -22.40 0.61 2.61
C GLU A 125 -23.29 -0.56 2.18
N GLU A 126 -22.90 -1.33 1.16
CA GLU A 126 -23.68 -2.47 0.64
C GLU A 126 -23.50 -3.76 1.45
N SER A 127 -22.26 -4.06 1.88
CA SER A 127 -21.90 -5.38 2.42
C SER A 127 -21.50 -5.35 3.90
N GLY A 128 -21.44 -4.15 4.51
CA GLY A 128 -20.86 -3.94 5.85
C GLY A 128 -19.35 -4.22 5.89
N SER A 129 -18.74 -4.04 7.07
CA SER A 129 -17.32 -4.34 7.29
C SER A 129 -16.97 -5.84 7.22
N SER A 130 -17.97 -6.71 7.01
CA SER A 130 -17.84 -8.17 7.02
C SER A 130 -17.39 -8.79 5.70
N ASP A 131 -17.48 -8.08 4.57
CA ASP A 131 -17.12 -8.63 3.25
C ASP A 131 -15.65 -8.34 2.91
N ALA A 132 -14.75 -8.94 3.70
CA ALA A 132 -13.31 -8.80 3.54
C ALA A 132 -12.84 -9.24 2.15
N GLU A 133 -13.47 -10.24 1.54
CA GLU A 133 -13.08 -10.76 0.23
C GLU A 133 -13.33 -9.73 -0.89
N LYS A 134 -14.48 -9.04 -0.90
CA LYS A 134 -14.71 -7.95 -1.88
C LYS A 134 -13.71 -6.81 -1.69
N LEU A 135 -13.40 -6.44 -0.45
CA LEU A 135 -12.45 -5.38 -0.14
C LEU A 135 -11.03 -5.76 -0.59
N GLU A 136 -10.59 -7.00 -0.33
CA GLU A 136 -9.31 -7.52 -0.80
C GLU A 136 -9.23 -7.56 -2.32
N ARG A 137 -10.28 -8.04 -3.02
CA ARG A 137 -10.35 -8.03 -4.48
C ARG A 137 -10.23 -6.62 -5.05
N PHE A 138 -10.91 -5.64 -4.44
CA PHE A 138 -10.82 -4.24 -4.86
C PHE A 138 -9.42 -3.67 -4.66
N VAL A 139 -8.77 -3.98 -3.54
CA VAL A 139 -7.37 -3.58 -3.32
C VAL A 139 -6.44 -4.24 -4.32
N PHE A 140 -6.63 -5.53 -4.59
CA PHE A 140 -5.80 -6.27 -5.55
C PHE A 140 -5.97 -5.73 -6.97
N PHE A 141 -7.17 -5.28 -7.34
CA PHE A 141 -7.40 -4.54 -8.58
C PHE A 141 -6.51 -3.29 -8.66
N TRP A 142 -6.44 -2.48 -7.59
CA TRP A 142 -5.55 -1.31 -7.53
C TRP A 142 -4.07 -1.69 -7.62
N LYS A 143 -3.66 -2.79 -6.99
CA LYS A 143 -2.28 -3.29 -7.04
C LYS A 143 -1.85 -3.66 -8.47
N ASN A 144 -2.75 -4.26 -9.25
CA ASN A 144 -2.45 -4.79 -10.59
C ASN A 144 -2.84 -3.87 -11.75
N ARG A 145 -3.35 -2.67 -11.46
CA ARG A 145 -3.80 -1.73 -12.48
C ARG A 145 -2.61 -1.23 -13.33
N LYS A 146 -2.68 -1.45 -14.64
CA LYS A 146 -1.76 -0.79 -15.59
C LYS A 146 -2.08 0.72 -15.67
N LYS A 147 -1.04 1.57 -15.68
CA LYS A 147 -1.20 3.02 -15.89
C LYS A 147 -2.01 3.26 -17.19
N GLY A 148 -3.04 4.10 -17.12
CA GLY A 148 -3.80 4.56 -18.30
C GLY A 148 -5.20 3.95 -18.50
N VAL A 149 -5.60 2.92 -17.74
CA VAL A 149 -6.99 2.42 -17.78
C VAL A 149 -7.89 3.39 -17.00
N LYS A 150 -8.86 4.07 -17.62
CA LYS A 150 -9.81 4.93 -16.90
C LYS A 150 -10.84 4.08 -16.15
N ILE A 151 -11.20 4.51 -14.94
CA ILE A 151 -12.40 4.00 -14.27
C ILE A 151 -13.55 4.83 -14.84
N ASN A 152 -14.46 4.17 -15.56
CA ASN A 152 -15.74 4.75 -15.95
C ASN A 152 -16.74 4.53 -14.84
#